data_AF-A0A926W388-F1
#
_entry.id   AF-A0A926W388-F1
#
_cell.length_a   1.000
_cell.length_b   1.000
_cell.length_c   1.000
_cell.angle_alpha   90.00
_cell.angle_beta   90.00
_cell.angle_gamma   90.00
#
_symmetry.space_group_name_H-M   'P 1'
#
loop_
_entity.id
_entity.type
_entity.pdbx_description
1 polymer ?
#
loop_
_entity_poly.entity_id
_entity_poly.type
_entity_poly.pdbx_seq_one_letter_code
_entity_poly.pdbx_strand_id
1 'polypeptide(L)'
;MKLANPLQYPLAVLAGGLTLFLGVRLASLPSGVMLPAAAAIATLGATALKSREPDSSPVLENPRLEQELQKTRQQALNLTQQATALQAEAQRLLTEAHQIELLGVVQYACDRSRELPAKIDQLAQRLQGKDSLLSVTDLEKQLIEAERQRQNSSGVARQQWDTLIASLQRNRQLAQQGEDAREAQVVSLSTLILDAAGVLQQLQNKLRTADLSSSLAADEVRSLSTEFNGMQENMEVLIAEG
;
A
#
# COMPACT_ATOMS: atom_id res chain seq x y z
N MET A 1 22.16 4.30 13.24
CA MET A 1 20.96 3.94 14.02
C MET A 1 20.41 5.21 14.69
N LYS A 2 19.21 5.67 14.33
CA LYS A 2 18.56 6.82 15.00
C LYS A 2 17.90 6.30 16.28
N LEU A 3 18.38 6.70 17.45
CA LEU A 3 17.72 6.38 18.73
C LEU A 3 16.33 7.05 18.75
N ALA A 4 15.29 6.24 18.98
CA ALA A 4 13.93 6.73 19.12
C ALA A 4 13.75 7.41 20.48
N ASN A 5 13.06 8.55 20.52
CA ASN A 5 12.77 9.24 21.77
C ASN A 5 11.69 8.47 22.54
N PRO A 6 11.99 7.91 23.73
CA PRO A 6 11.04 7.07 24.46
C PRO A 6 9.81 7.84 24.96
N LEU A 7 9.89 9.17 25.07
CA LEU A 7 8.77 10.02 25.46
C LEU A 7 7.61 10.03 24.43
N GLN A 8 7.86 9.58 23.20
CA GLN A 8 6.83 9.48 22.16
C GLN A 8 6.06 8.15 22.20
N TYR A 9 6.47 7.19 23.04
CA TYR A 9 5.91 5.84 23.09
C TYR A 9 5.38 5.50 24.50
N PRO A 10 4.10 5.77 24.81
CA PRO A 10 3.55 5.62 26.15
C PRO A 10 3.66 4.19 26.70
N LEU A 11 3.64 3.17 25.83
CA LEU A 11 3.87 1.76 26.22
C LEU A 11 5.33 1.48 26.60
N ALA A 12 6.30 2.12 25.94
CA ALA A 12 7.72 1.99 26.29
C ALA A 12 8.04 2.70 27.62
N VAL A 13 7.39 3.84 27.87
CA VAL A 13 7.45 4.53 29.17
C VAL A 13 6.84 3.68 30.28
N LEU A 14 5.72 2.99 30.01
CA LEU A 14 5.11 2.04 30.96
C LEU A 14 6.04 0.87 31.29
N ALA A 15 6.68 0.27 30.29
CA ALA A 15 7.66 -0.81 30.49
C ALA A 15 8.87 -0.33 31.32
N GLY A 16 9.41 0.86 30.99
CA GLY A 16 10.48 1.48 31.78
C GLY A 16 10.06 1.76 33.23
N GLY A 17 8.85 2.29 33.44
CA GLY A 17 8.31 2.55 34.78
C GLY A 17 8.09 1.28 35.62
N LEU A 18 7.59 0.20 35.01
CA LEU A 18 7.41 -1.10 35.65
C LEU A 18 8.74 -1.71 36.09
N THR A 19 9.77 -1.65 35.25
CA THR A 19 11.10 -2.17 35.61
C THR A 19 11.75 -1.37 36.75
N LEU A 20 11.61 -0.04 36.76
CA LEU A 20 12.11 0.81 37.82
C LEU A 20 11.39 0.54 39.16
N PHE A 21 10.06 0.40 39.13
CA PHE A 21 9.28 0.08 40.32
C PHE A 21 9.62 -1.32 40.86
N LEU A 22 9.72 -2.33 39.98
CA LEU A 22 10.03 -3.69 40.38
C LEU A 22 11.44 -3.80 40.99
N GLY A 23 12.48 -3.24 40.38
CA GLY A 23 13.81 -3.45 40.96
C GLY A 23 14.19 -2.50 42.10
N VAL A 24 13.59 -1.31 42.21
CA VAL A 24 13.79 -0.47 43.40
C VAL A 24 12.98 -1.02 44.59
N ARG A 25 11.76 -1.49 44.36
CA ARG A 25 10.84 -1.84 45.45
C ARG A 25 10.81 -3.33 45.81
N LEU A 26 10.98 -4.24 44.85
CA LEU A 26 11.03 -5.69 45.11
C LEU A 26 12.46 -6.23 45.22
N ALA A 27 13.42 -5.68 44.47
CA ALA A 27 14.82 -6.12 44.53
C ALA A 27 15.74 -5.22 45.36
N SER A 28 15.22 -4.10 45.91
CA SER A 28 15.96 -3.16 46.79
C SER A 28 17.28 -2.65 46.19
N LEU A 29 17.34 -2.52 44.86
CA LEU A 29 18.55 -2.07 44.16
C LEU A 29 18.71 -0.54 44.27
N PRO A 30 19.95 -0.02 44.40
CA PRO A 30 20.20 1.42 44.49
C PRO A 30 19.65 2.18 43.28
N SER A 31 18.93 3.28 43.54
CA SER A 31 18.28 4.11 42.52
C SER A 31 19.26 4.66 41.47
N GLY A 32 20.53 4.87 41.83
CA GLY A 32 21.57 5.34 40.92
C GLY A 32 21.94 4.36 39.80
N VAL A 33 21.72 3.05 39.99
CA VAL A 33 21.96 2.03 38.96
C VAL A 33 20.70 1.74 38.16
N MET A 34 19.53 1.84 38.79
CA MET A 34 18.26 1.51 38.14
C MET A 34 17.75 2.58 37.17
N LEU A 35 18.03 3.86 37.42
CA LEU A 35 17.67 4.94 36.50
C LEU A 35 18.26 4.77 35.09
N PRO A 36 19.57 4.54 34.90
CA PRO A 36 20.13 4.32 33.57
C PRO A 36 19.68 2.99 32.94
N ALA A 37 19.46 1.94 33.74
CA ALA A 37 18.95 0.67 33.25
C ALA A 37 17.51 0.78 32.71
N ALA A 38 16.63 1.49 33.42
CA ALA A 38 15.26 1.74 32.96
C ALA A 38 15.24 2.60 31.69
N ALA A 39 16.12 3.60 31.58
CA ALA A 39 16.27 4.40 30.37
C ALA A 39 16.77 3.54 29.17
N ALA A 40 17.70 2.61 29.41
CA ALA A 40 18.17 1.67 28.40
C ALA A 40 17.05 0.70 27.94
N ILE A 41 16.25 0.17 28.87
CA ILE A 41 15.14 -0.72 28.53
C ILE A 41 14.02 0.04 27.80
N ALA A 42 13.71 1.27 28.21
CA ALA A 42 12.71 2.10 27.53
C ALA A 42 13.14 2.47 26.10
N THR A 43 14.43 2.80 25.89
CA THR A 43 14.97 3.10 24.56
C THR A 43 15.03 1.85 23.67
N LEU A 44 15.46 0.70 24.21
CA LEU A 44 15.46 -0.57 23.46
C LEU A 44 14.04 -1.04 23.13
N GLY A 45 13.11 -0.93 24.07
CA GLY A 45 11.69 -1.19 23.87
C GLY A 45 11.08 -0.29 22.81
N ALA A 46 11.37 1.01 22.85
CA ALA A 46 10.92 1.97 21.84
C ALA A 46 11.51 1.66 20.45
N THR A 47 12.77 1.20 20.35
CA THR A 47 13.33 0.77 19.07
C THR A 47 12.71 -0.51 18.52
N ALA A 48 12.37 -1.47 19.38
CA ALA A 48 11.69 -2.71 18.97
C ALA A 48 10.24 -2.45 18.55
N LEU A 49 9.53 -1.56 19.26
CA LEU A 49 8.19 -1.10 18.87
C LEU A 49 8.22 -0.30 17.57
N LYS A 50 9.19 0.61 17.41
CA LYS A 50 9.40 1.35 16.16
C LYS A 50 9.71 0.45 14.96
N SER A 51 10.42 -0.66 15.16
CA SER A 51 10.66 -1.65 14.10
C SER A 51 9.43 -2.50 13.73
N ARG A 52 8.36 -2.44 14.54
CA ARG A 52 7.08 -3.13 14.31
C ARG A 52 5.95 -2.20 13.88
N GLU A 53 6.14 -0.89 14.00
CA GLU A 53 5.28 0.08 13.32
C GLU A 53 5.69 0.09 11.84
N PRO A 54 4.76 -0.14 10.88
CA PRO A 54 5.00 0.34 9.53
C PRO A 54 5.21 1.85 9.67
N ASP A 55 6.40 2.33 9.27
CA ASP A 55 6.79 3.74 9.31
C ASP A 55 5.57 4.59 8.99
N SER A 56 5.15 5.43 9.94
CA SER A 56 4.02 6.34 9.79
C SER A 56 4.10 6.95 8.40
N SER A 57 3.12 6.62 7.55
CA SER A 57 3.16 6.89 6.11
C SER A 57 3.65 8.33 5.88
N PRO A 58 4.86 8.53 5.34
CA PRO A 58 5.25 9.86 4.91
C PRO A 58 4.21 10.26 3.87
N VAL A 59 3.51 11.36 4.16
CA VAL A 59 2.45 11.93 3.32
C VAL A 59 2.96 11.96 1.88
N LEU A 60 2.28 11.25 0.98
CA LEU A 60 2.54 11.36 -0.46
C LEU A 60 2.52 12.84 -0.85
N GLU A 61 3.54 13.31 -1.59
CA GLU A 61 3.60 14.71 -2.06
C GLU A 61 2.37 15.07 -2.90
N ASN A 62 1.78 14.08 -3.58
CA ASN A 62 0.52 14.20 -4.28
C ASN A 62 -0.66 13.67 -3.41
N PRO A 63 -1.50 14.56 -2.85
CA PRO A 63 -2.63 14.17 -2.01
C PRO A 63 -3.73 13.44 -2.78
N ARG A 64 -3.84 13.61 -4.11
CA ARG A 64 -4.82 12.88 -4.93
C ARG A 64 -4.43 11.42 -5.08
N LEU A 65 -3.14 11.16 -5.33
CA LEU A 65 -2.60 9.81 -5.41
C LEU A 65 -2.78 9.04 -4.10
N GLU A 66 -2.58 9.69 -2.95
CA GLU A 66 -2.87 9.11 -1.63
C GLU A 66 -4.35 8.74 -1.49
N GLN A 67 -5.26 9.64 -1.85
CA GLN A 67 -6.70 9.40 -1.76
C GLN A 67 -7.15 8.22 -2.64
N GLU A 68 -6.68 8.17 -3.89
CA GLU A 68 -7.00 7.06 -4.79
C GLU A 68 -6.37 5.75 -4.31
N LEU A 69 -5.15 5.77 -3.75
CA LEU A 69 -4.55 4.58 -3.15
C LEU A 69 -5.35 4.06 -1.95
N GLN A 70 -5.79 4.95 -1.05
CA GLN A 70 -6.61 4.56 0.10
C GLN A 70 -7.96 3.96 -0.34
N LYS A 71 -8.60 4.56 -1.34
CA LYS A 71 -9.84 4.04 -1.91
C LYS A 71 -9.64 2.69 -2.58
N THR A 72 -8.58 2.54 -3.37
CA THR A 72 -8.20 1.28 -4.03
C THR A 72 -7.93 0.19 -3.01
N ARG A 73 -7.24 0.52 -1.90
CA ARG A 73 -7.01 -0.39 -0.78
C ARG A 73 -8.31 -0.84 -0.13
N GLN A 74 -9.24 0.08 0.12
CA GLN A 74 -10.54 -0.25 0.70
C GLN A 74 -11.34 -1.16 -0.24
N GLN A 75 -11.30 -0.92 -1.54
CA GLN A 75 -11.96 -1.78 -2.52
C GLN A 75 -11.35 -3.19 -2.54
N ALA A 76 -10.02 -3.32 -2.48
CA ALA A 76 -9.36 -4.63 -2.41
C ALA A 76 -9.69 -5.41 -1.13
N LEU A 77 -9.79 -4.71 0.01
CA LEU A 77 -10.25 -5.30 1.26
C LEU A 77 -11.69 -5.82 1.15
N ASN A 78 -12.59 -5.02 0.56
CA ASN A 78 -13.97 -5.44 0.33
C ASN A 78 -14.02 -6.65 -0.62
N LEU A 79 -13.23 -6.65 -1.69
CA LEU A 79 -13.13 -7.79 -2.61
C LEU A 79 -12.66 -9.06 -1.88
N THR A 80 -11.64 -8.94 -1.02
CA THR A 80 -11.12 -10.06 -0.22
C THR A 80 -12.18 -10.64 0.70
N GLN A 81 -12.98 -9.78 1.34
CA GLN A 81 -14.09 -10.20 2.19
C GLN A 81 -15.16 -10.96 1.40
N GLN A 82 -15.55 -10.44 0.24
CA GLN A 82 -16.52 -11.10 -0.63
C GLN A 82 -16.00 -12.44 -1.16
N ALA A 83 -14.73 -12.49 -1.57
CA ALA A 83 -14.08 -13.72 -2.02
C ALA A 83 -14.03 -14.79 -0.91
N THR A 84 -13.71 -14.38 0.32
CA THR A 84 -13.71 -15.31 1.46
C THR A 84 -15.12 -15.81 1.79
N ALA A 85 -16.14 -14.94 1.72
CA ALA A 85 -17.53 -15.35 1.90
C ALA A 85 -17.99 -16.32 0.81
N LEU A 86 -17.62 -16.04 -0.45
CA LEU A 86 -17.93 -16.89 -1.59
C LEU A 86 -17.23 -18.25 -1.50
N GLN A 87 -15.98 -18.28 -1.07
CA GLN A 87 -15.24 -19.53 -0.86
C GLN A 87 -15.94 -20.42 0.17
N ALA A 88 -16.35 -19.86 1.31
CA ALA A 88 -17.06 -20.58 2.35
C ALA A 88 -18.44 -21.06 1.89
N GLU A 89 -19.11 -20.29 1.04
CA GLU A 89 -20.40 -20.65 0.45
C GLU A 89 -20.24 -21.76 -0.61
N ALA A 90 -19.26 -21.65 -1.49
CA ALA A 90 -18.92 -22.68 -2.47
C ALA A 90 -18.60 -24.02 -1.80
N GLN A 91 -17.86 -24.02 -0.68
CA GLN A 91 -17.59 -25.23 0.11
C GLN A 91 -18.85 -25.91 0.66
N ARG A 92 -19.92 -25.14 0.93
CA ARG A 92 -21.19 -25.67 1.43
C ARG A 92 -22.09 -26.19 0.31
N LEU A 93 -22.03 -25.55 -0.85
CA LEU A 93 -22.90 -25.87 -1.99
C LEU A 93 -22.30 -26.97 -2.88
N LEU A 94 -20.99 -26.95 -3.10
CA LEU A 94 -20.26 -27.88 -3.96
C LEU A 94 -19.76 -29.08 -3.15
N THR A 95 -20.69 -29.93 -2.70
CA THR A 95 -20.36 -31.09 -1.84
C THR A 95 -20.30 -32.42 -2.59
N GLU A 96 -20.79 -32.47 -3.82
CA GLU A 96 -20.82 -33.69 -4.61
C GLU A 96 -19.49 -34.00 -5.30
N ALA A 97 -19.17 -35.28 -5.49
CA ALA A 97 -17.88 -35.71 -6.03
C ALA A 97 -17.55 -35.11 -7.42
N HIS A 98 -18.56 -34.88 -8.25
CA HIS A 98 -18.41 -34.28 -9.58
C HIS A 98 -18.21 -32.74 -9.55
N GLN A 99 -18.43 -32.12 -8.39
CA GLN A 99 -18.33 -30.67 -8.16
C GLN A 99 -17.02 -30.27 -7.48
N ILE A 100 -16.20 -31.25 -7.06
CA ILE A 100 -14.91 -31.02 -6.40
C ILE A 100 -13.93 -30.25 -7.30
N GLU A 101 -13.92 -30.53 -8.61
CA GLU A 101 -13.10 -29.78 -9.57
C GLU A 101 -13.53 -28.31 -9.63
N LEU A 102 -14.83 -28.05 -9.72
CA LEU A 102 -15.40 -26.71 -9.75
C LEU A 102 -15.09 -25.94 -8.46
N LEU A 103 -15.17 -26.62 -7.30
CA LEU A 103 -14.78 -26.07 -6.02
C LEU A 103 -13.30 -25.66 -6.00
N GLY A 104 -12.41 -26.50 -6.55
CA GLY A 104 -10.99 -26.17 -6.65
C GLY A 104 -10.73 -24.90 -7.46
N VAL A 105 -11.41 -24.74 -8.60
CA VAL A 105 -11.29 -23.54 -9.44
C VAL A 105 -11.77 -22.28 -8.71
N VAL A 106 -12.91 -22.34 -8.03
CA VAL A 106 -13.44 -21.21 -7.25
C VAL A 106 -12.53 -20.88 -6.06
N GLN A 107 -12.04 -21.89 -5.34
CA GLN A 107 -11.13 -21.69 -4.21
C GLN A 107 -9.82 -21.03 -4.64
N TYR A 108 -9.20 -21.52 -5.71
CA TYR A 108 -7.99 -20.94 -6.26
C TYR A 108 -8.19 -19.46 -6.62
N ALA A 109 -9.30 -19.16 -7.29
CA ALA A 109 -9.70 -17.80 -7.61
C ALA A 109 -9.82 -16.90 -6.36
N CYS A 110 -10.54 -17.35 -5.33
CA CYS A 110 -10.77 -16.57 -4.12
C CYS A 110 -9.52 -16.42 -3.23
N ASP A 111 -8.65 -17.42 -3.17
CA ASP A 111 -7.45 -17.38 -2.33
C ASP A 111 -6.45 -16.32 -2.81
N ARG A 112 -6.30 -16.19 -4.13
CA ARG A 112 -5.41 -15.22 -4.77
C ARG A 112 -5.81 -13.77 -4.47
N SER A 113 -7.09 -13.52 -4.18
CA SER A 113 -7.60 -12.19 -3.83
C SER A 113 -7.11 -11.72 -2.45
N ARG A 114 -6.71 -12.64 -1.58
CA ARG A 114 -6.23 -12.33 -0.21
C ARG A 114 -4.89 -11.60 -0.19
N GLU A 115 -4.08 -11.81 -1.21
CA GLU A 115 -2.76 -11.16 -1.32
C GLU A 115 -2.86 -9.73 -1.87
N LEU A 116 -3.97 -9.39 -2.51
CA LEU A 116 -4.15 -8.14 -3.23
C LEU A 116 -3.97 -6.89 -2.34
N PRO A 117 -4.53 -6.81 -1.11
CA PRO A 117 -4.30 -5.64 -0.26
C PRO A 117 -2.82 -5.41 0.08
N ALA A 118 -2.07 -6.48 0.35
CA ALA A 118 -0.64 -6.39 0.65
C ALA A 118 0.17 -5.97 -0.59
N LYS A 119 -0.20 -6.46 -1.78
CA LYS A 119 0.39 -6.05 -3.06
C LYS A 119 0.14 -4.58 -3.38
N ILE A 120 -1.04 -4.05 -3.05
CA ILE A 120 -1.35 -2.61 -3.17
C ILE A 120 -0.51 -1.78 -2.18
N ASP A 121 -0.32 -2.26 -0.95
CA ASP A 121 0.54 -1.57 0.02
C ASP A 121 2.00 -1.49 -0.47
N GLN A 122 2.49 -2.55 -1.13
CA GLN A 122 3.82 -2.55 -1.76
C GLN A 122 3.90 -1.60 -2.98
N LEU A 123 2.84 -1.50 -3.77
CA LEU A 123 2.75 -0.51 -4.85
C LEU A 123 2.79 0.91 -4.28
N ALA A 124 2.00 1.19 -3.24
CA ALA A 124 1.98 2.50 -2.59
C ALA A 124 3.38 2.93 -2.12
N GLN A 125 4.16 2.00 -1.56
CA GLN A 125 5.54 2.26 -1.13
C GLN A 125 6.49 2.60 -2.31
N ARG A 126 6.30 1.98 -3.48
CA ARG A 126 7.07 2.29 -4.69
C ARG A 126 6.69 3.65 -5.27
N LEU A 127 5.39 3.94 -5.34
CA LEU A 127 4.85 5.20 -5.84
C LEU A 127 5.19 6.41 -4.96
N GLN A 128 5.51 6.20 -3.67
CA GLN A 128 5.91 7.22 -2.70
C GLN A 128 7.27 7.88 -2.98
N GLY A 129 8.00 7.48 -4.03
CA GLY A 129 9.06 8.32 -4.56
C GLY A 129 10.37 8.36 -3.76
N LYS A 130 10.70 7.29 -3.00
CA LYS A 130 12.11 7.09 -2.57
C LYS A 130 13.08 7.03 -3.76
N ASP A 131 12.58 6.74 -4.96
CA ASP A 131 13.33 6.71 -6.21
C ASP A 131 13.03 7.90 -7.15
N SER A 132 12.20 8.87 -6.75
CA SER A 132 11.97 10.07 -7.57
C SER A 132 13.14 11.04 -7.39
N LEU A 133 14.06 11.04 -8.34
CA LEU A 133 15.24 11.92 -8.35
C LEU A 133 14.88 13.41 -8.33
N LEU A 134 13.64 13.78 -8.69
CA LEU A 134 13.17 15.14 -8.87
C LEU A 134 11.72 15.29 -8.37
N SER A 135 11.48 16.15 -7.38
CA SER A 135 10.11 16.54 -6.99
C SER A 135 9.64 17.72 -7.82
N VAL A 136 8.36 17.74 -8.21
CA VAL A 136 7.77 18.88 -8.95
C VAL A 136 7.88 20.15 -8.12
N THR A 137 7.62 20.06 -6.81
CA THR A 137 7.65 21.22 -5.91
C THR A 137 9.04 21.82 -5.74
N ASP A 138 10.11 21.02 -5.64
CA ASP A 138 11.46 21.57 -5.54
C ASP A 138 11.95 22.12 -6.88
N LEU A 139 11.56 21.50 -8.00
CA LEU A 139 11.83 22.04 -9.33
C LEU A 139 11.16 23.40 -9.53
N GLU A 140 9.93 23.60 -9.04
CA GLU A 140 9.25 24.89 -9.11
C GLU A 140 9.94 25.95 -8.26
N LYS A 141 10.35 25.62 -7.02
CA LYS A 141 11.13 26.55 -6.19
C LYS A 141 12.44 26.95 -6.88
N GLN A 142 13.16 26.00 -7.44
CA GLN A 142 14.41 26.25 -8.16
C GLN A 142 14.18 27.12 -9.40
N LEU A 143 13.06 26.93 -10.09
CA LEU A 143 12.70 27.72 -11.27
C LEU A 143 12.41 29.17 -10.90
N ILE A 144 11.64 29.42 -9.83
CA ILE A 144 11.38 30.77 -9.31
C ILE A 144 12.69 31.47 -8.93
N GLU A 145 13.59 30.77 -8.24
CA GLU A 145 14.89 31.32 -7.85
C GLU A 145 15.76 31.62 -9.08
N ALA A 146 15.84 30.69 -10.04
CA ALA A 146 16.60 30.88 -11.27
C ALA A 146 16.06 32.05 -12.11
N GLU A 147 14.75 32.24 -12.19
CA GLU A 147 14.11 33.39 -12.85
C GLU A 147 14.47 34.71 -12.17
N ARG A 148 14.51 34.73 -10.83
CA ARG A 148 14.94 35.90 -10.06
C ARG A 148 16.42 36.23 -10.31
N GLN A 149 17.29 35.23 -10.32
CA GLN A 149 18.73 35.43 -10.58
C GLN A 149 19.00 35.87 -12.02
N ARG A 150 18.21 35.36 -12.98
CA ARG A 150 18.24 35.81 -14.37
C ARG A 150 17.92 37.30 -14.50
N GLN A 151 16.91 37.80 -13.79
CA GLN A 151 16.51 39.22 -13.83
C GLN A 151 17.62 40.15 -13.34
N ASN A 152 18.41 39.70 -12.37
CA ASN A 152 19.53 40.46 -11.78
C ASN A 152 20.85 40.28 -12.54
N SER A 153 20.88 39.46 -13.60
CA SER A 153 22.09 39.11 -14.35
C SER A 153 22.10 39.72 -15.75
N SER A 154 23.30 39.96 -16.28
CA SER A 154 23.50 40.49 -17.65
C SER A 154 24.59 39.71 -18.39
N GLY A 155 24.62 39.86 -19.73
CA GLY A 155 25.60 39.21 -20.58
C GLY A 155 25.56 37.67 -20.52
N VAL A 156 26.74 37.04 -20.45
CA VAL A 156 26.90 35.58 -20.47
C VAL A 156 26.20 34.89 -19.28
N ALA A 157 26.22 35.52 -18.10
CA ALA A 157 25.54 34.97 -16.92
C ALA A 157 24.03 34.83 -17.14
N ARG A 158 23.41 35.81 -17.81
CA ARG A 158 21.98 35.74 -18.18
C ARG A 158 21.69 34.56 -19.11
N GLN A 159 22.56 34.31 -20.08
CA GLN A 159 22.42 33.18 -21.02
C GLN A 159 22.58 31.82 -20.34
N GLN A 160 23.45 31.71 -19.32
CA GLN A 160 23.56 30.51 -18.48
C GLN A 160 22.28 30.28 -17.67
N TRP A 161 21.72 31.34 -17.07
CA TRP A 161 20.43 31.25 -16.38
C TRP A 161 19.28 30.86 -17.31
N ASP A 162 19.23 31.42 -18.53
CA ASP A 162 18.24 31.02 -19.54
C ASP A 162 18.32 29.51 -19.86
N THR A 163 19.54 28.97 -19.95
CA THR A 163 19.77 27.54 -20.19
C THR A 163 19.32 26.67 -19.00
N LEU A 164 19.62 27.11 -17.77
CA LEU A 164 19.18 26.42 -16.56
C LEU A 164 17.65 26.40 -16.45
N ILE A 165 17.00 27.55 -16.66
CA ILE A 165 15.54 27.68 -16.62
C ILE A 165 14.90 26.73 -17.65
N ALA A 166 15.42 26.68 -18.87
CA ALA A 166 14.93 25.75 -19.89
C ALA A 166 15.08 24.28 -19.46
N SER A 167 16.17 23.94 -18.75
CA SER A 167 16.36 22.58 -18.21
C SER A 167 15.40 22.27 -17.06
N LEU A 168 15.21 23.20 -16.13
CA LEU A 168 14.28 23.07 -15.01
C LEU A 168 12.83 22.91 -15.51
N GLN A 169 12.44 23.68 -16.54
CA GLN A 169 11.12 23.57 -17.18
C GLN A 169 10.90 22.19 -17.79
N ARG A 170 11.87 21.67 -18.56
CA ARG A 170 11.78 20.31 -19.12
C ARG A 170 11.69 19.24 -18.03
N ASN A 171 12.53 19.35 -17.01
CA ASN A 171 12.54 18.39 -15.91
C ASN A 171 11.23 18.42 -15.11
N ARG A 172 10.64 19.61 -14.92
CA ARG A 172 9.33 19.75 -14.27
C ARG A 172 8.24 19.06 -15.08
N GLN A 173 8.23 19.27 -16.39
CA GLN A 173 7.28 18.60 -17.27
C GLN A 173 7.41 17.08 -17.21
N LEU A 174 8.64 16.55 -17.21
CA LEU A 174 8.88 15.10 -17.08
C LEU A 174 8.42 14.56 -15.71
N ALA A 175 8.71 15.28 -14.63
CA ALA A 175 8.28 14.90 -13.29
C ALA A 175 6.74 14.87 -13.18
N GLN A 176 6.08 15.87 -13.77
CA GLN A 176 4.62 15.96 -13.80
C GLN A 176 3.97 14.85 -14.63
N GLN A 177 4.54 14.53 -15.81
CA GLN A 177 4.11 13.37 -16.60
C GLN A 177 4.25 12.05 -15.83
N GLY A 178 5.31 11.91 -15.02
CA GLY A 178 5.49 10.77 -14.14
C GLY A 178 4.44 10.69 -13.03
N GLU A 179 4.04 11.82 -12.44
CA GLU A 179 2.94 11.88 -11.46
C GLU A 179 1.61 11.48 -12.09
N ASP A 180 1.28 12.04 -13.26
CA ASP A 180 0.04 11.75 -13.98
C ASP A 180 -0.05 10.25 -14.36
N ALA A 181 1.07 9.66 -14.80
CA ALA A 181 1.14 8.23 -15.12
C ALA A 181 0.88 7.34 -13.89
N ARG A 182 1.46 7.68 -12.74
CA ARG A 182 1.23 6.97 -11.47
C ARG A 182 -0.23 7.08 -11.02
N GLU A 183 -0.84 8.26 -11.16
CA GLU A 183 -2.26 8.45 -10.87
C GLU A 183 -3.15 7.60 -11.77
N ALA A 184 -2.90 7.62 -13.09
CA ALA A 184 -3.65 6.81 -14.05
C ALA A 184 -3.52 5.29 -13.76
N GLN A 185 -2.34 4.83 -13.34
CA GLN A 185 -2.11 3.44 -12.96
C GLN A 185 -2.97 3.02 -11.76
N VAL A 186 -3.04 3.84 -10.71
CA VAL A 186 -3.87 3.56 -9.52
C VAL A 186 -5.36 3.57 -9.89
N VAL A 187 -5.79 4.51 -10.73
CA VAL A 187 -7.17 4.55 -11.24
C VAL A 187 -7.49 3.28 -12.04
N SER A 188 -6.60 2.84 -12.93
CA SER A 188 -6.79 1.60 -13.69
C SER A 188 -6.89 0.38 -12.78
N LEU A 189 -6.05 0.31 -11.73
CA LEU A 189 -6.12 -0.74 -10.72
C LEU A 189 -7.45 -0.71 -9.97
N SER A 190 -7.93 0.47 -9.56
CA SER A 190 -9.26 0.64 -8.93
C SER A 190 -10.38 0.12 -9.81
N THR A 191 -10.35 0.42 -11.12
CA THR A 191 -11.33 -0.09 -12.09
C THR A 191 -11.31 -1.61 -12.17
N LEU A 192 -10.13 -2.23 -12.30
CA LEU A 192 -10.03 -3.70 -12.34
C LEU A 192 -10.56 -4.36 -11.06
N ILE A 193 -10.33 -3.77 -9.89
CA ILE A 193 -10.85 -4.30 -8.62
C ILE A 193 -12.38 -4.24 -8.59
N LEU A 194 -12.97 -3.15 -9.08
CA LEU A 194 -14.42 -3.00 -9.18
C LEU A 194 -15.02 -4.02 -10.15
N ASP A 195 -14.42 -4.20 -11.32
CA ASP A 195 -14.87 -5.18 -12.31
C ASP A 195 -14.77 -6.61 -11.75
N ALA A 196 -13.66 -6.92 -11.06
CA ALA A 196 -13.45 -8.20 -10.38
C ALA A 196 -14.52 -8.45 -9.30
N ALA A 197 -14.91 -7.43 -8.53
CA ALA A 197 -16.02 -7.54 -7.57
C ALA A 197 -17.36 -7.83 -8.27
N GLY A 198 -17.59 -7.23 -9.44
CA GLY A 198 -18.76 -7.52 -10.28
C GLY A 198 -18.83 -8.98 -10.72
N VAL A 199 -17.72 -9.53 -11.23
CA VAL A 199 -17.63 -10.95 -11.62
C VAL A 199 -17.83 -11.86 -10.41
N LEU A 200 -17.26 -11.51 -9.26
CA LEU A 200 -17.40 -12.29 -8.04
C LEU A 200 -18.86 -12.32 -7.53
N GLN A 201 -19.59 -11.22 -7.65
CA GLN A 201 -21.02 -11.18 -7.36
C GLN A 201 -21.83 -12.05 -8.33
N GLN A 202 -21.48 -12.07 -9.62
CA GLN A 202 -22.12 -12.97 -10.60
C GLN A 202 -21.86 -14.43 -10.25
N LEU A 203 -20.62 -14.77 -9.88
CA LEU A 203 -20.23 -16.10 -9.45
C LEU A 203 -21.04 -16.57 -8.23
N GLN A 204 -21.19 -15.69 -7.22
CA GLN A 204 -22.04 -15.95 -6.06
C GLN A 204 -23.50 -16.19 -6.43
N ASN A 205 -24.07 -15.35 -7.29
CA ASN A 205 -25.46 -15.49 -7.71
C ASN A 205 -25.69 -16.81 -8.46
N LYS A 206 -24.74 -17.20 -9.32
CA LYS A 206 -24.81 -18.46 -10.07
C LYS A 206 -24.72 -19.67 -9.16
N LEU A 207 -23.80 -19.67 -8.19
CA LEU A 207 -23.70 -20.74 -7.20
C LEU A 207 -24.99 -20.91 -6.37
N ARG A 208 -25.71 -19.82 -6.06
CA ARG A 208 -26.95 -19.86 -5.28
C ARG A 208 -28.19 -20.31 -6.04
N THR A 209 -28.26 -20.02 -7.33
CA THR A 209 -29.52 -20.08 -8.08
C THR A 209 -29.53 -21.12 -9.20
N ALA A 210 -28.36 -21.54 -9.68
CA ALA A 210 -28.27 -22.49 -10.78
C ALA A 210 -28.31 -23.94 -10.29
N ASP A 211 -28.85 -24.82 -11.12
CA ASP A 211 -28.72 -26.27 -10.93
C ASP A 211 -27.32 -26.71 -11.39
N LEU A 212 -26.41 -26.85 -10.42
CA LEU A 212 -25.01 -27.19 -10.64
C LEU A 212 -24.78 -28.65 -11.06
N SER A 213 -25.84 -29.46 -11.11
CA SER A 213 -25.79 -30.79 -11.74
C SER A 213 -25.87 -30.71 -13.27
N SER A 214 -26.30 -29.57 -13.81
CA SER A 214 -26.32 -29.31 -15.25
C SER A 214 -24.94 -28.85 -15.76
N SER A 215 -24.53 -29.38 -16.91
CA SER A 215 -23.23 -29.02 -17.53
C SER A 215 -23.15 -27.53 -17.88
N LEU A 216 -24.27 -26.93 -18.28
CA LEU A 216 -24.33 -25.52 -18.68
C LEU A 216 -24.07 -24.58 -17.49
N ALA A 217 -24.68 -24.84 -16.33
CA ALA A 217 -24.45 -24.04 -15.13
C ALA A 217 -23.01 -24.19 -14.60
N ALA A 218 -22.47 -25.42 -14.64
CA ALA A 218 -21.10 -25.69 -14.22
C ALA A 218 -20.08 -24.96 -15.13
N ASP A 219 -20.33 -24.92 -16.44
CA ASP A 219 -19.48 -24.21 -17.40
C ASP A 219 -19.53 -22.69 -17.21
N GLU A 220 -20.69 -22.11 -16.88
CA GLU A 220 -20.80 -20.68 -16.56
C GLU A 220 -19.99 -20.32 -15.30
N VAL A 221 -20.08 -21.13 -14.24
CA VAL A 221 -19.29 -20.91 -13.01
C VAL A 221 -17.79 -21.03 -13.31
N ARG A 222 -17.38 -21.98 -14.17
CA ARG A 222 -15.99 -22.13 -14.61
C ARG A 222 -15.53 -20.92 -15.43
N SER A 223 -16.36 -20.42 -16.33
CA SER A 223 -16.08 -19.23 -17.15
C SER A 223 -15.88 -18.00 -16.27
N LEU A 224 -16.80 -17.73 -15.35
CA LEU A 224 -16.73 -16.59 -14.42
C LEU A 224 -15.50 -16.68 -13.51
N SER A 225 -15.14 -17.88 -13.05
CA SER A 225 -13.93 -18.07 -12.24
C SER A 225 -12.66 -17.83 -13.05
N THR A 226 -12.67 -18.20 -14.34
CA THR A 226 -11.54 -17.96 -15.26
C THR A 226 -11.40 -16.46 -15.57
N GLU A 227 -12.52 -15.77 -15.80
CA GLU A 227 -12.55 -14.32 -15.99
C GLU A 227 -12.02 -13.59 -14.75
N PHE A 228 -12.48 -13.98 -13.56
CA PHE A 228 -11.99 -13.42 -12.30
C PHE A 228 -10.48 -13.65 -12.11
N ASN A 229 -9.97 -14.83 -12.46
CA ASN A 229 -8.53 -15.10 -12.45
C ASN A 229 -7.76 -14.22 -13.41
N GLY A 230 -8.24 -14.05 -14.65
CA GLY A 230 -7.64 -13.16 -15.64
C GLY A 230 -7.59 -11.70 -15.16
N MET A 231 -8.63 -11.22 -14.48
CA MET A 231 -8.61 -9.89 -13.86
C MET A 231 -7.54 -9.79 -12.77
N GLN A 232 -7.37 -10.83 -11.96
CA GLN A 232 -6.30 -10.88 -10.95
C GLN A 232 -4.90 -10.89 -11.57
N GLU A 233 -4.70 -11.59 -12.69
CA GLU A 233 -3.45 -11.55 -13.46
C GLU A 233 -3.17 -10.14 -14.01
N ASN A 234 -4.17 -9.48 -14.57
CA ASN A 234 -4.02 -8.10 -15.05
C ASN A 234 -3.66 -7.13 -13.90
N MET A 235 -4.28 -7.30 -12.72
CA MET A 235 -3.92 -6.53 -11.54
C MET A 235 -2.48 -6.79 -11.10
N GLU A 236 -2.01 -8.04 -11.13
CA GLU A 236 -0.62 -8.36 -10.81
C GLU A 236 0.38 -7.73 -11.76
N VAL A 237 0.09 -7.72 -13.07
CA VAL A 237 0.93 -7.04 -14.07
C VAL A 237 1.01 -5.54 -13.77
N LEU A 238 -0.14 -4.88 -13.55
CA LEU A 238 -0.16 -3.45 -13.22
C LEU A 238 0.60 -3.14 -11.92
N ILE A 239 0.51 -4.03 -10.92
CA ILE A 239 1.25 -3.86 -9.67
C ILE A 239 2.74 -4.14 -9.88
N ALA A 240 3.13 -5.06 -10.76
CA ALA A 240 4.53 -5.38 -11.02
C ALA A 240 5.25 -4.30 -11.85
N GLU A 241 4.54 -3.65 -12.78
CA GLU A 241 5.09 -2.60 -13.66
C GLU A 241 5.21 -1.22 -13.00
N GLY A 242 4.58 -0.99 -11.84
CA GLY A 242 4.67 0.26 -11.07
C GLY A 242 5.84 0.32 -10.09
#